data_AF-A0A538PS51-F1
#
_entry.id   AF-A0A538PS51-F1
#
_cell.length_a   1.000
_cell.length_b   1.000
_cell.length_c   1.000
_cell.angle_alpha   90.00
_cell.angle_beta   90.00
_cell.angle_gamma   90.00
#
_symmetry.space_group_name_H-M   'P 1'
#
loop_
_entity.id
_entity.type
_entity.pdbx_description
1 polymer ?
#
loop_
_entity_poly.entity_id
_entity_poly.type
_entity_poly.pdbx_seq_one_letter_code
_entity_poly.pdbx_strand_id
1 'polypeptide(L)'
;MVIAVVVAGCGQDVDPPWQLDHDRVMAVRITPPRIASGEVAEVDALIGRKAQPPTVVDPDTAEVVSPTRLAGVLGRRSTRWTVTAPGDDQLDPARRELGLAPGAPVPLRLRVRFAETRLVGLKIVWLGEHAENPVIDPVTIDGMDGLAASQLSVAVGVDIPLSVDFDDSYNINWLTSCGTMHDFDLAKAHLRVEPTDPQSGSLAIVVHDVLGGVDWHVWPITAK
;
A
#
# COMPACT_ATOMS: atom_id res chain seq x y z
N MET A 1 -19.81 29.26 44.51
CA MET A 1 -20.25 28.53 43.31
C MET A 1 -19.02 27.93 42.66
N VAL A 2 -18.78 26.63 42.86
CA VAL A 2 -17.59 25.93 42.35
C VAL A 2 -17.91 25.52 40.91
N ILE A 3 -17.17 26.07 39.95
CA ILE A 3 -17.28 25.69 38.54
C ILE A 3 -16.50 24.38 38.38
N ALA A 4 -17.23 23.27 38.22
CA ALA A 4 -16.66 22.00 37.81
C ALA A 4 -16.23 22.12 36.34
N VAL A 5 -14.92 22.18 36.12
CA VAL A 5 -14.35 22.01 34.78
C VAL A 5 -14.41 20.53 34.46
N VAL A 6 -15.40 20.13 33.66
CA VAL A 6 -15.42 18.82 33.01
C VAL A 6 -14.30 18.85 31.97
N VAL A 7 -13.20 18.17 32.27
CA VAL A 7 -12.18 17.85 31.28
C VAL A 7 -12.80 16.81 30.35
N ALA A 8 -13.41 17.26 29.25
CA ALA A 8 -13.73 16.39 28.14
C ALA A 8 -12.40 15.87 27.58
N GLY A 9 -12.04 14.64 27.93
CA GLY A 9 -10.89 13.96 27.34
C GLY A 9 -11.15 13.81 25.85
N CYS A 10 -10.32 14.46 25.03
CA CYS A 10 -10.20 14.15 23.61
C CYS A 10 -9.57 12.75 23.47
N GLY A 11 -10.36 11.70 23.73
CA GLY A 11 -10.09 10.38 23.17
C GLY A 11 -10.43 10.48 21.69
N GLN A 12 -9.49 10.97 20.88
CA GLN A 12 -9.58 10.74 19.44
C GLN A 12 -9.35 9.24 19.30
N ASP A 13 -10.43 8.48 19.10
CA ASP A 13 -10.34 7.10 18.61
C ASP A 13 -9.58 7.18 17.28
N VAL A 14 -8.27 6.94 17.33
CA VAL A 14 -7.44 6.80 16.15
C VAL A 14 -7.70 5.39 15.65
N ASP A 15 -8.25 5.29 14.44
CA ASP A 15 -8.50 3.99 13.82
C ASP A 15 -7.22 3.15 13.81
N PRO A 16 -7.29 1.88 14.24
CA PRO A 16 -6.11 1.02 14.25
C PRO A 16 -5.47 0.91 12.86
N PRO A 17 -4.14 0.76 12.76
CA PRO A 17 -3.45 0.70 11.46
C PRO A 17 -3.91 -0.43 10.54
N TRP A 18 -4.51 -1.50 11.08
CA TRP A 18 -5.05 -2.64 10.33
C TRP A 18 -6.51 -2.47 9.91
N GLN A 19 -7.24 -1.49 10.43
CA GLN A 19 -8.64 -1.30 10.08
C GLN A 19 -8.74 -0.88 8.61
N LEU A 20 -9.69 -1.48 7.87
CA LEU A 20 -9.98 -1.14 6.47
C LEU A 20 -11.21 -0.24 6.32
N ASP A 21 -12.09 -0.21 7.31
CA ASP A 21 -13.37 0.51 7.24
C ASP A 21 -13.24 2.03 7.41
N HIS A 22 -12.25 2.64 6.75
CA HIS A 22 -11.98 4.07 6.78
C HIS A 22 -11.29 4.57 5.52
N ASP A 23 -11.38 5.88 5.28
CA ASP A 23 -10.79 6.51 4.11
C ASP A 23 -9.26 6.61 4.28
N ARG A 24 -8.51 5.83 3.50
CA ARG A 24 -7.04 5.81 3.56
C ARG A 24 -6.38 5.39 2.25
N VAL A 25 -5.14 5.84 2.04
CA VAL A 25 -4.24 5.21 1.07
C VAL A 25 -3.61 4.02 1.77
N MET A 26 -3.89 2.82 1.30
CA MET A 26 -3.26 1.61 1.84
C MET A 26 -1.87 1.44 1.24
N ALA A 27 -1.76 1.62 -0.07
CA ALA A 27 -0.49 1.53 -0.78
C ALA A 27 -0.54 2.32 -2.10
N VAL A 28 0.62 2.81 -2.53
CA VAL A 28 0.83 3.31 -3.90
C VAL A 28 1.84 2.37 -4.55
N ARG A 29 1.50 1.86 -5.73
CA ARG A 29 2.36 0.96 -6.50
C ARG A 29 2.78 1.61 -7.80
N ILE A 30 3.99 1.22 -8.17
CA ILE A 30 4.64 1.60 -9.41
C ILE A 30 5.00 0.29 -10.08
N THR A 31 4.60 0.11 -11.34
CA THR A 31 4.79 -1.17 -12.04
C THR A 31 5.56 -0.94 -13.33
N PRO A 32 6.85 -1.32 -13.40
CA PRO A 32 7.71 -1.84 -12.32
C PRO A 32 8.26 -0.73 -11.40
N PRO A 33 8.61 -1.02 -10.12
CA PRO A 33 9.02 -0.04 -9.11
C PRO A 33 10.41 0.56 -9.35
N ARG A 34 11.24 -0.16 -10.10
CA ARG A 34 12.51 0.34 -10.63
C ARG A 34 12.51 0.16 -12.14
N ILE A 35 12.89 1.21 -12.85
CA ILE A 35 12.90 1.24 -14.31
C ILE A 35 14.29 1.61 -14.84
N ALA A 36 14.79 0.81 -15.77
CA ALA A 36 15.98 1.11 -16.55
C ALA A 36 15.68 2.19 -17.61
N SER A 37 16.74 2.72 -18.23
CA SER A 37 16.59 3.79 -19.23
C SER A 37 15.66 3.40 -20.38
N GLY A 38 14.70 4.27 -20.69
CA GLY A 38 13.69 4.06 -21.74
C GLY A 38 12.48 3.22 -21.30
N GLU A 39 12.54 2.57 -20.14
CA GLU A 39 11.40 1.83 -19.59
C GLU A 39 10.34 2.78 -19.03
N VAL A 40 9.13 2.24 -18.92
CA VAL A 40 7.94 2.99 -18.50
C VAL A 40 7.30 2.22 -17.35
N ALA A 41 7.01 2.93 -16.27
CA ALA A 41 6.22 2.41 -15.17
C ALA A 41 4.86 3.09 -15.09
N GLU A 42 3.85 2.36 -14.64
CA GLU A 42 2.51 2.87 -14.37
C GLU A 42 2.31 3.11 -12.87
N VAL A 43 1.42 4.05 -12.52
CA VAL A 43 1.11 4.40 -11.13
C VAL A 43 -0.34 4.05 -10.81
N ASP A 44 -0.55 3.21 -9.80
CA ASP A 44 -1.87 2.92 -9.22
C ASP A 44 -1.80 2.93 -7.68
N ALA A 45 -2.95 2.87 -7.03
CA ALA A 45 -3.03 2.80 -5.57
C ALA A 45 -4.22 1.96 -5.11
N LEU A 46 -4.03 1.29 -3.97
CA LEU A 46 -5.10 0.64 -3.23
C LEU A 46 -5.65 1.61 -2.19
N ILE A 47 -6.93 1.93 -2.30
CA ILE A 47 -7.62 2.89 -1.42
C ILE A 47 -8.70 2.16 -0.61
N GLY A 48 -8.64 2.35 0.71
CA GLY A 48 -9.72 1.99 1.63
C GLY A 48 -10.76 3.11 1.68
N ARG A 49 -12.03 2.73 1.86
CA ARG A 49 -13.15 3.66 2.01
C ARG A 49 -14.10 3.14 3.07
N LYS A 50 -14.65 4.06 3.85
CA LYS A 50 -15.66 3.68 4.85
C LYS A 50 -16.88 3.02 4.19
N ALA A 51 -17.29 1.90 4.77
CA ALA A 51 -18.38 1.03 4.38
C ALA A 51 -18.31 0.51 2.93
N GLN A 52 -17.12 0.45 2.34
CA GLN A 52 -16.90 0.00 0.96
C GLN A 52 -15.69 -0.94 0.87
N PRO A 53 -15.69 -1.90 -0.05
CA PRO A 53 -14.50 -2.70 -0.34
C PRO A 53 -13.33 -1.81 -0.79
N PRO A 54 -12.06 -2.18 -0.48
CA PRO A 54 -10.90 -1.53 -1.05
C PRO A 54 -10.93 -1.57 -2.59
N THR A 55 -10.51 -0.48 -3.21
CA THR A 55 -10.50 -0.36 -4.68
C THR A 55 -9.13 0.08 -5.20
N VAL A 56 -8.74 -0.45 -6.36
CA VAL A 56 -7.56 0.01 -7.10
C VAL A 56 -7.97 1.18 -7.97
N VAL A 57 -7.28 2.31 -7.82
CA VAL A 57 -7.59 3.55 -8.55
C VAL A 57 -6.35 4.18 -9.15
N ASP A 58 -6.54 4.85 -10.29
CA ASP A 58 -5.55 5.79 -10.83
C ASP A 58 -5.56 7.07 -9.97
N PRO A 59 -4.40 7.67 -9.65
CA PRO A 59 -4.39 8.95 -8.96
C PRO A 59 -4.93 10.07 -9.87
N ASP A 60 -5.65 11.02 -9.28
CA ASP A 60 -6.15 12.18 -10.03
C ASP A 60 -5.02 13.11 -10.44
N THR A 61 -4.05 13.28 -9.54
CA THR A 61 -2.84 14.07 -9.79
C THR A 61 -1.61 13.32 -9.30
N ALA A 62 -0.50 13.49 -10.03
CA ALA A 62 0.81 13.08 -9.60
C ALA A 62 1.79 14.25 -9.81
N GLU A 63 2.73 14.42 -8.90
CA GLU A 63 3.79 15.44 -8.99
C GLU A 63 5.13 14.86 -8.54
N VAL A 64 6.21 15.28 -9.21
CA VAL A 64 7.58 14.99 -8.76
C VAL A 64 7.94 15.96 -7.64
N VAL A 65 8.17 15.42 -6.45
CA VAL A 65 8.60 16.18 -5.28
C VAL A 65 10.12 16.36 -5.29
N SER A 66 10.86 15.34 -5.68
CA SER A 66 12.33 15.37 -5.72
C SER A 66 12.88 14.21 -6.55
N PRO A 67 13.96 14.40 -7.32
CA PRO A 67 14.55 15.69 -7.67
C PRO A 67 13.66 16.43 -8.70
N THR A 68 13.33 17.69 -8.44
CA THR A 68 12.32 18.43 -9.25
C THR A 68 12.74 18.65 -10.70
N ARG A 69 14.05 18.61 -10.99
CA ARG A 69 14.59 18.65 -12.35
C ARG A 69 14.09 17.51 -13.24
N LEU A 70 13.68 16.40 -12.64
CA LEU A 70 13.12 15.25 -13.34
C LEU A 70 11.61 15.33 -13.48
N ALA A 71 10.95 16.47 -13.23
CA ALA A 71 9.50 16.60 -13.39
C ALA A 71 8.98 16.15 -14.77
N GLY A 72 9.78 16.30 -15.83
CA GLY A 72 9.43 15.89 -17.20
C GLY A 72 9.37 14.37 -17.43
N VAL A 73 9.83 13.54 -16.50
CA VAL A 73 9.73 12.07 -16.60
C VAL A 73 8.31 11.56 -16.32
N LEU A 74 7.51 12.37 -15.65
CA LEU A 74 6.12 12.08 -15.32
C LEU A 74 5.22 12.51 -16.48
N GLY A 75 4.40 11.59 -16.97
CA GLY A 75 3.47 11.83 -18.05
C GLY A 75 2.16 11.07 -17.85
N ARG A 76 1.25 11.19 -18.83
CA ARG A 76 -0.02 10.47 -18.83
C ARG A 76 -0.17 9.69 -20.14
N ARG A 77 -0.51 8.40 -20.03
CA ARG A 77 -0.88 7.56 -21.18
C ARG A 77 -2.33 7.13 -21.02
N SER A 78 -3.20 7.56 -21.92
CA SER A 78 -4.64 7.40 -21.76
C SER A 78 -5.10 8.01 -20.41
N THR A 79 -5.71 7.22 -19.52
CA THR A 79 -6.14 7.65 -18.18
C THR A 79 -5.04 7.53 -17.11
N ARG A 80 -4.01 6.70 -17.34
CA ARG A 80 -3.00 6.33 -16.34
C ARG A 80 -1.85 7.30 -16.26
N TRP A 81 -1.37 7.53 -15.04
CA TRP A 81 -0.10 8.20 -14.79
C TRP A 81 1.06 7.24 -15.06
N THR A 82 2.09 7.77 -15.70
CA THR A 82 3.26 7.00 -16.11
C THR A 82 4.55 7.73 -15.79
N VAL A 83 5.60 6.98 -15.47
CA VAL A 83 6.97 7.46 -15.30
C VAL A 83 7.81 6.85 -16.40
N THR A 84 8.45 7.67 -17.24
CA THR A 84 9.37 7.20 -18.29
C THR A 84 10.80 7.48 -17.87
N ALA A 85 11.61 6.44 -17.66
CA ALA A 85 12.99 6.62 -17.22
C ALA A 85 13.83 7.25 -18.34
N PRO A 86 14.52 8.37 -18.07
CA PRO A 86 15.34 9.03 -19.08
C PRO A 86 16.71 8.34 -19.26
N GLY A 87 17.52 8.87 -20.17
CA GLY A 87 18.91 8.49 -20.37
C GLY A 87 19.84 8.93 -19.24
N ASP A 88 21.04 8.35 -19.20
CA ASP A 88 22.09 8.74 -18.23
C ASP A 88 22.50 10.21 -18.35
N ASP A 89 22.36 10.82 -19.53
CA ASP A 89 22.57 12.25 -19.76
C ASP A 89 21.67 13.13 -18.87
N GLN A 90 20.46 12.66 -18.57
CA GLN A 90 19.53 13.33 -17.66
C GLN A 90 19.63 12.83 -16.21
N LEU A 91 19.99 11.57 -15.99
CA LEU A 91 20.14 10.99 -14.64
C LEU A 91 21.43 11.47 -13.94
N ASP A 92 22.55 11.61 -14.64
CA ASP A 92 23.84 12.03 -14.05
C ASP A 92 23.79 13.38 -13.31
N PRO A 93 23.14 14.42 -13.87
CA PRO A 93 22.92 15.65 -13.13
C PRO A 93 22.05 15.46 -11.87
N ALA A 94 21.08 14.55 -11.87
CA ALA A 94 20.26 14.23 -10.70
C ALA A 94 21.05 13.45 -9.64
N ARG A 95 21.90 12.50 -10.07
CA ARG A 95 22.85 11.80 -9.19
C ARG A 95 23.74 12.80 -8.45
N ARG A 96 24.30 13.78 -9.17
CA ARG A 96 25.13 14.84 -8.58
C ARG A 96 24.38 15.72 -7.59
N GLU A 97 23.13 16.11 -7.89
CA GLU A 97 22.28 16.88 -6.96
C GLU A 97 22.05 16.13 -5.64
N LEU A 98 21.83 14.82 -5.73
CA LEU A 98 21.53 13.96 -4.60
C LEU A 98 22.78 13.40 -3.90
N GLY A 99 23.99 13.72 -4.38
CA GLY A 99 25.24 13.19 -3.83
C GLY A 99 25.42 11.67 -4.04
N LEU A 100 24.80 11.10 -5.07
CA LEU A 100 24.87 9.68 -5.39
C LEU A 100 26.14 9.35 -6.19
N ALA A 101 26.62 8.11 -6.05
CA ALA A 101 27.72 7.60 -6.86
C ALA A 101 27.36 7.55 -8.35
N PRO A 102 28.34 7.65 -9.27
CA PRO A 102 28.10 7.44 -10.70
C PRO A 102 27.42 6.10 -10.97
N GLY A 103 26.41 6.10 -11.83
CA GLY A 103 25.62 4.90 -12.17
C GLY A 103 24.63 4.44 -11.10
N ALA A 104 24.61 5.03 -9.91
CA ALA A 104 23.65 4.64 -8.87
C ALA A 104 22.20 4.95 -9.31
N PRO A 105 21.21 4.11 -8.94
CA PRO A 105 19.80 4.39 -9.18
C PRO A 105 19.38 5.71 -8.55
N VAL A 106 18.58 6.50 -9.27
CA VAL A 106 18.07 7.81 -8.82
C VAL A 106 16.68 7.63 -8.20
N PRO A 107 16.47 7.97 -6.92
CA PRO A 107 15.15 7.95 -6.32
C PRO A 107 14.32 9.15 -6.78
N LEU A 108 13.24 8.89 -7.50
CA LEU A 108 12.22 9.85 -7.88
C LEU A 108 11.06 9.78 -6.87
N ARG A 109 10.97 10.78 -6.00
CA ARG A 109 9.88 10.95 -5.04
C ARG A 109 8.67 11.56 -5.72
N LEU A 110 7.58 10.81 -5.74
CA LEU A 110 6.27 11.21 -6.21
C LEU A 110 5.35 11.56 -5.04
N ARG A 111 4.51 12.56 -5.24
CA ARG A 111 3.30 12.77 -4.46
C ARG A 111 2.10 12.55 -5.38
N VAL A 112 1.16 11.71 -4.94
CA VAL A 112 -0.09 11.44 -5.65
C VAL A 112 -1.27 11.91 -4.81
N ARG A 113 -2.35 12.36 -5.44
CA ARG A 113 -3.59 12.77 -4.75
C ARG A 113 -4.81 12.12 -5.38
N PHE A 114 -5.80 11.87 -4.54
CA PHE A 114 -7.08 11.26 -4.91
C PHE A 114 -8.21 12.25 -4.56
N ALA A 115 -8.83 12.83 -5.58
CA ALA A 115 -9.77 13.96 -5.49
C ALA A 115 -11.02 13.62 -4.70
N GLU A 116 -11.53 12.39 -4.80
CA GLU A 116 -12.73 11.95 -4.07
C GLU A 116 -12.52 11.92 -2.55
N THR A 117 -11.29 11.71 -2.08
CA THR A 117 -11.00 11.44 -0.67
C THR A 117 -10.07 12.46 -0.02
N ARG A 118 -9.54 13.42 -0.79
CA ARG A 118 -8.46 14.35 -0.39
C ARG A 118 -7.22 13.65 0.17
N LEU A 119 -7.09 12.36 -0.11
CA LEU A 119 -5.97 11.57 0.36
C LEU A 119 -4.72 11.85 -0.47
N VAL A 120 -3.58 11.74 0.18
CA VAL A 120 -2.26 11.97 -0.41
C VAL A 120 -1.40 10.74 -0.18
N GLY A 121 -0.81 10.22 -1.26
CA GLY A 121 0.20 9.16 -1.21
C GLY A 121 1.58 9.72 -1.53
N LEU A 122 2.62 9.14 -0.92
CA LEU A 122 4.00 9.37 -1.30
C LEU A 122 4.60 8.05 -1.79
N LYS A 123 5.39 8.12 -2.86
CA LYS A 123 6.01 6.93 -3.44
C LYS A 123 7.39 7.26 -4.00
N ILE A 124 8.31 6.30 -3.94
CA ILE A 124 9.61 6.39 -4.60
C ILE A 124 9.57 5.45 -5.80
N VAL A 125 9.99 5.96 -6.96
CA VAL A 125 10.36 5.17 -8.14
C VAL A 125 11.87 5.23 -8.26
N TRP A 126 12.55 4.12 -8.54
CA TRP A 126 13.99 4.17 -8.81
C TRP A 126 14.26 4.18 -10.31
N LEU A 127 15.08 5.12 -10.76
CA LEU A 127 15.43 5.29 -12.18
C LEU A 127 16.87 4.84 -12.43
N GLY A 128 17.10 4.12 -13.52
CA GLY A 128 18.42 3.66 -13.97
C GLY A 128 18.75 2.20 -13.63
N GLU A 129 17.83 1.48 -12.99
CA GLU A 129 17.94 0.05 -12.72
C GLU A 129 16.53 -0.55 -12.80
N HIS A 130 16.41 -1.76 -13.33
CA HIS A 130 15.15 -2.49 -13.41
C HIS A 130 14.99 -3.44 -12.21
N ALA A 131 13.79 -3.51 -11.64
CA ALA A 131 13.37 -4.53 -10.70
C ALA A 131 11.85 -4.61 -10.66
N GLU A 132 11.34 -5.82 -10.44
CA GLU A 132 9.91 -6.10 -10.39
C GLU A 132 9.30 -5.85 -9.00
N ASN A 133 7.98 -5.73 -8.95
CA ASN A 133 7.25 -5.76 -7.68
C ASN A 133 7.37 -7.16 -7.03
N PRO A 134 7.22 -7.26 -5.70
CA PRO A 134 7.18 -8.55 -5.04
C PRO A 134 6.00 -9.37 -5.53
N VAL A 135 6.16 -10.70 -5.58
CA VAL A 135 5.07 -11.62 -5.90
C VAL A 135 4.55 -12.19 -4.59
N ILE A 136 3.27 -11.93 -4.28
CA ILE A 136 2.60 -12.51 -3.11
C ILE A 136 2.23 -13.95 -3.43
N ASP A 137 3.07 -14.90 -3.03
CA ASP A 137 2.83 -16.34 -3.15
C ASP A 137 3.88 -17.12 -2.32
N PRO A 138 3.51 -18.08 -1.45
CA PRO A 138 2.15 -18.48 -1.04
C PRO A 138 1.54 -17.65 0.08
N VAL A 139 0.20 -17.66 0.15
CA VAL A 139 -0.59 -17.17 1.28
C VAL A 139 -1.40 -18.31 1.88
N THR A 140 -1.29 -18.50 3.19
CA THR A 140 -2.09 -19.49 3.94
C THR A 140 -3.07 -18.79 4.87
N ILE A 141 -4.34 -19.20 4.82
CA ILE A 141 -5.42 -18.69 5.68
C ILE A 141 -6.15 -19.89 6.26
N ASP A 142 -6.07 -20.07 7.58
CA ASP A 142 -6.64 -21.24 8.29
C ASP A 142 -6.19 -22.60 7.70
N GLY A 143 -4.92 -22.68 7.29
CA GLY A 143 -4.36 -23.88 6.64
C GLY A 143 -4.79 -24.09 5.18
N MET A 144 -5.61 -23.21 4.61
CA MET A 144 -6.00 -23.23 3.19
C MET A 144 -5.06 -22.36 2.36
N ASP A 145 -4.91 -22.69 1.07
CA ASP A 145 -4.32 -21.78 0.08
C ASP A 145 -5.26 -20.58 -0.15
N GLY A 146 -4.85 -19.43 0.38
CA GLY A 146 -5.64 -18.20 0.31
C GLY A 146 -5.74 -17.64 -1.11
N LEU A 147 -4.71 -17.81 -1.95
CA LEU A 147 -4.69 -17.24 -3.30
C LEU A 147 -5.58 -18.03 -4.26
N ALA A 148 -5.85 -19.30 -3.98
CA ALA A 148 -6.81 -20.10 -4.72
C ALA A 148 -8.29 -19.74 -4.41
N ALA A 149 -8.55 -19.00 -3.32
CA ALA A 149 -9.89 -18.68 -2.87
C ALA A 149 -10.42 -17.35 -3.47
N SER A 150 -11.59 -17.37 -4.09
CA SER A 150 -12.27 -16.15 -4.56
C SER A 150 -13.01 -15.38 -3.47
N GLN A 151 -13.24 -16.03 -2.32
CA GLN A 151 -13.82 -15.47 -1.10
C GLN A 151 -13.40 -16.32 0.10
N LEU A 152 -13.35 -15.72 1.27
CA LEU A 152 -13.01 -16.39 2.52
C LEU A 152 -14.26 -16.54 3.40
N SER A 153 -14.43 -17.72 3.99
CA SER A 153 -15.38 -17.96 5.08
C SER A 153 -14.59 -18.30 6.34
N VAL A 154 -14.79 -17.53 7.41
CA VAL A 154 -14.07 -17.70 8.68
C VAL A 154 -15.05 -17.96 9.83
N ALA A 155 -14.60 -18.70 10.84
CA ALA A 155 -15.42 -18.98 12.01
C ALA A 155 -15.51 -17.77 12.97
N VAL A 156 -16.68 -17.50 13.52
CA VAL A 156 -16.87 -16.51 14.58
C VAL A 156 -16.29 -17.00 15.92
N GLY A 157 -15.60 -16.13 16.65
CA GLY A 157 -15.07 -16.37 17.99
C GLY A 157 -13.80 -17.23 18.06
N VAL A 158 -13.18 -17.50 16.90
CA VAL A 158 -11.95 -18.29 16.76
C VAL A 158 -10.84 -17.40 16.19
N ASP A 159 -9.60 -17.64 16.63
CA ASP A 159 -8.42 -16.99 16.06
C ASP A 159 -8.03 -17.71 14.75
N ILE A 160 -8.17 -17.01 13.64
CA ILE A 160 -7.91 -17.52 12.30
C ILE A 160 -6.45 -17.21 11.93
N PRO A 161 -5.57 -18.20 11.79
CA PRO A 161 -4.17 -17.95 11.49
C PRO A 161 -4.00 -17.52 10.03
N LEU A 162 -3.19 -16.48 9.83
CA LEU A 162 -2.82 -15.93 8.53
C LEU A 162 -1.30 -16.01 8.39
N SER A 163 -0.80 -16.40 7.22
CA SER A 163 0.63 -16.33 6.94
C SER A 163 0.96 -16.11 5.48
N VAL A 164 2.08 -15.44 5.24
CA VAL A 164 2.70 -15.27 3.93
C VAL A 164 4.19 -15.66 4.02
N ASP A 165 4.77 -16.17 2.94
CA ASP A 165 6.17 -16.60 2.90
C ASP A 165 7.10 -15.45 2.46
N PHE A 166 7.37 -14.53 3.40
CA PHE A 166 8.37 -13.48 3.23
C PHE A 166 9.32 -13.45 4.43
N ASP A 167 10.59 -13.12 4.17
CA ASP A 167 11.58 -12.87 5.22
C ASP A 167 11.40 -11.49 5.89
N ASP A 168 12.25 -11.17 6.85
CA ASP A 168 12.18 -9.93 7.65
C ASP A 168 12.64 -8.66 6.89
N SER A 169 13.10 -8.79 5.65
CA SER A 169 13.42 -7.64 4.80
C SER A 169 12.17 -6.98 4.20
N TYR A 170 11.02 -7.67 4.24
CA TYR A 170 9.75 -7.19 3.73
C TYR A 170 8.93 -6.51 4.82
N ASN A 171 8.18 -5.46 4.45
CA ASN A 171 7.16 -4.88 5.30
C ASN A 171 5.78 -5.39 4.86
N ILE A 172 5.08 -6.05 5.78
CA ILE A 172 3.82 -6.73 5.53
C ILE A 172 2.75 -6.02 6.33
N ASN A 173 1.57 -5.83 5.74
CA ASN A 173 0.41 -5.31 6.45
C ASN A 173 -0.81 -6.16 6.11
N TRP A 174 -1.37 -6.81 7.12
CA TRP A 174 -2.67 -7.43 7.10
C TRP A 174 -3.72 -6.42 7.53
N LEU A 175 -4.80 -6.32 6.78
CA LEU A 175 -5.85 -5.36 7.05
C LEU A 175 -7.22 -6.04 6.93
N THR A 176 -8.18 -5.65 7.76
CA THR A 176 -9.53 -6.20 7.74
C THR A 176 -10.59 -5.12 7.99
N SER A 177 -11.77 -5.28 7.39
CA SER A 177 -12.99 -4.54 7.76
C SER A 177 -13.98 -5.40 8.55
N CYS A 178 -13.59 -6.63 8.89
CA CYS A 178 -14.38 -7.66 9.54
C CYS A 178 -13.53 -8.26 10.67
N GLY A 179 -13.84 -7.94 11.93
CA GLY A 179 -13.07 -8.39 13.09
C GLY A 179 -11.86 -7.52 13.46
N THR A 180 -11.01 -8.06 14.32
CA THR A 180 -9.78 -7.46 14.82
C THR A 180 -8.57 -8.23 14.30
N MET A 181 -7.56 -7.49 13.82
CA MET A 181 -6.28 -8.07 13.37
C MET A 181 -5.22 -7.95 14.46
N HIS A 182 -4.50 -9.04 14.69
CA HIS A 182 -3.36 -9.12 15.59
C HIS A 182 -2.09 -9.45 14.81
N ASP A 183 -0.94 -8.94 15.28
CA ASP A 183 0.36 -9.08 14.61
C ASP A 183 0.29 -8.67 13.12
N PHE A 184 -0.52 -7.64 12.87
CA PHE A 184 -0.91 -7.23 11.52
C PHE A 184 0.26 -6.80 10.65
N ASP A 185 1.38 -6.40 11.25
CA ASP A 185 2.60 -5.95 10.59
C ASP A 185 3.66 -7.05 10.41
N LEU A 186 3.30 -8.32 10.72
CA LEU A 186 4.19 -9.48 10.60
C LEU A 186 3.75 -10.43 9.48
N ALA A 187 4.69 -11.26 9.04
CA ALA A 187 4.41 -12.33 8.06
C ALA A 187 3.40 -13.37 8.58
N LYS A 188 3.25 -13.49 9.90
CA LYS A 188 2.26 -14.34 10.56
C LYS A 188 1.39 -13.47 11.45
N ALA A 189 0.08 -13.56 11.22
CA ALA A 189 -0.94 -12.78 11.90
C ALA A 189 -2.10 -13.68 12.32
N HIS A 190 -3.05 -13.14 13.09
CA HIS A 190 -4.33 -13.78 13.27
C HIS A 190 -5.49 -12.79 13.23
N LEU A 191 -6.57 -13.22 12.59
CA LEU A 191 -7.83 -12.51 12.53
C LEU A 191 -8.80 -13.11 13.55
N ARG A 192 -9.45 -12.28 14.36
CA ARG A 192 -10.55 -12.71 15.24
C ARG A 192 -11.80 -11.90 14.93
N VAL A 193 -12.90 -12.59 14.59
CA VAL A 193 -14.20 -11.96 14.38
C VAL A 193 -15.11 -12.30 15.55
N GLU A 194 -15.53 -11.29 16.31
CA GLU A 194 -16.48 -11.46 17.41
C GLU A 194 -17.94 -11.40 16.91
N PRO A 195 -18.92 -11.96 17.66
CA PRO A 195 -20.33 -11.92 17.27
C PRO A 195 -20.90 -10.50 17.07
N THR A 196 -20.26 -9.50 17.66
CA THR A 196 -20.66 -8.08 17.56
C THR A 196 -20.01 -7.34 16.39
N ASP A 197 -19.01 -7.94 15.75
CA ASP A 197 -18.30 -7.32 14.64
C ASP A 197 -19.13 -7.39 13.34
N PRO A 198 -18.81 -6.59 12.32
CA PRO A 198 -19.33 -6.82 10.97
C PRO A 198 -19.05 -8.26 10.53
N GLN A 199 -20.10 -8.99 10.11
CA GLN A 199 -19.99 -10.40 9.71
C GLN A 199 -19.61 -10.58 8.23
N SER A 200 -19.36 -9.48 7.52
CA SER A 200 -18.91 -9.48 6.13
C SER A 200 -18.04 -8.26 5.88
N GLY A 201 -17.06 -8.38 4.99
CA GLY A 201 -16.16 -7.28 4.69
C GLY A 201 -15.07 -7.66 3.69
N SER A 202 -13.89 -7.07 3.88
CA SER A 202 -12.68 -7.42 3.14
C SER A 202 -11.55 -7.79 4.09
N LEU A 203 -10.72 -8.76 3.67
CA LEU A 203 -9.38 -8.99 4.18
C LEU A 203 -8.41 -8.56 3.09
N ALA A 204 -7.32 -7.90 3.45
CA ALA A 204 -6.27 -7.52 2.52
C ALA A 204 -4.89 -7.82 3.10
N ILE A 205 -3.95 -8.11 2.21
CA ILE A 205 -2.52 -8.10 2.49
C ILE A 205 -1.85 -7.09 1.57
N VAL A 206 -0.94 -6.28 2.12
CA VAL A 206 -0.08 -5.37 1.37
C VAL A 206 1.36 -5.70 1.73
N VAL A 207 2.19 -5.93 0.71
CA VAL A 207 3.61 -6.28 0.87
C VAL A 207 4.48 -5.21 0.21
N HIS A 208 5.49 -4.75 0.92
CA HIS A 208 6.52 -3.84 0.42
C HIS A 208 7.88 -4.52 0.51
N ASP A 209 8.68 -4.40 -0.54
CA ASP A 209 10.07 -4.85 -0.55
C ASP A 209 11.06 -3.69 -0.28
N VAL A 210 12.33 -4.03 -0.11
CA VAL A 210 13.43 -3.06 0.08
C VAL A 210 13.77 -2.27 -1.19
N LEU A 211 13.32 -2.72 -2.35
CA LEU A 211 13.55 -2.10 -3.65
C LEU A 211 12.51 -1.03 -3.98
N GLY A 212 11.49 -0.84 -3.14
CA GLY A 212 10.38 0.08 -3.36
C GLY A 212 9.19 -0.56 -4.09
N GLY A 213 9.28 -1.85 -4.39
CA GLY A 213 8.19 -2.67 -4.91
C GLY A 213 7.09 -2.85 -3.90
N VAL A 214 5.87 -2.90 -4.43
CA VAL A 214 4.65 -3.10 -3.67
C VAL A 214 3.73 -4.03 -4.44
N ASP A 215 3.12 -4.95 -3.72
CA ASP A 215 1.97 -5.68 -4.23
C ASP A 215 0.93 -5.88 -3.14
N TRP A 216 -0.29 -6.26 -3.53
CA TRP A 216 -1.38 -6.50 -2.60
C TRP A 216 -2.36 -7.54 -3.13
N HIS A 217 -3.08 -8.16 -2.21
CA HIS A 217 -4.23 -9.00 -2.51
C HIS A 217 -5.39 -8.65 -1.60
N VAL A 218 -6.63 -8.73 -2.11
CA VAL A 218 -7.85 -8.42 -1.37
C VAL A 218 -8.86 -9.55 -1.57
N TRP A 219 -9.38 -10.08 -0.47
CA TRP A 219 -10.43 -11.09 -0.46
C TRP A 219 -11.72 -10.51 0.12
N PRO A 220 -12.87 -10.76 -0.50
CA PRO A 220 -14.14 -10.71 0.21
C PRO A 220 -14.13 -11.74 1.35
N ILE A 221 -14.58 -11.34 2.54
CA ILE A 221 -14.64 -12.22 3.72
C ILE A 221 -16.06 -12.22 4.30
N THR A 222 -16.50 -13.39 4.77
CA THR A 222 -17.74 -13.58 5.54
C THR A 222 -17.45 -14.41 6.78
N ALA A 223 -17.96 -13.98 7.93
CA ALA A 223 -17.89 -14.74 9.17
C ALA A 223 -19.16 -15.59 9.35
N LYS A 224 -18.99 -16.84 9.81
CA LYS A 224 -20.07 -17.82 9.98
C LYS A 224 -19.90 -18.67 11.23
#